data_AF-A0A975TJ03-F1
#
_entry.id   AF-A0A975TJ03-F1
#
_cell.length_a   1.000
_cell.length_b   1.000
_cell.length_c   1.000
_cell.angle_alpha   90.00
_cell.angle_beta   90.00
_cell.angle_gamma   90.00
#
_symmetry.space_group_name_H-M   'P 1'
#
loop_
_entity.id
_entity.type
_entity.pdbx_description
1 polymer ?
#
loop_
_entity_poly.entity_id
_entity_poly.type
_entity_poly.pdbx_seq_one_letter_code
_entity_poly.pdbx_strand_id
1 'polypeptide(L)'
;MRFSILPAGSRIPEGESQHAYLIEDNWDDWFKYSTLHHLHVRDDAGQVHEIGDLKIGQFEMGDDQRSPDLPTVFEILSGLRFFSVGQDPDYYRNLTRLGTDLREEVLRSLGDIAYDEDLYRRALSEDVTGTSLLRFVSRNTVEGQFRRLTQGGPRLTRYEFTYTLPADSRSGSVPPSFEFEVVPDSMPPTNIHVLIGRNGVGKTHILYHMSRALADPGATEEEAGKFTFRAQGVRKGRFANLVSVTFSAFDPFEPISVQRNKTKGPQYTYIGLKRIRKNRESKALPPKIRVPLRESSQQASGSACRALV
;
A
#
# COMPACT_ATOMS: atom_id res chain seq x y z
N MET A 1 -2.94 24.62 20.42
CA MET A 1 -1.90 23.71 20.95
C MET A 1 -0.52 24.22 20.58
N ARG A 2 0.46 24.11 21.49
CA ARG A 2 1.87 24.42 21.21
C ARG A 2 2.61 23.17 20.74
N PHE A 3 3.51 23.35 19.77
CA PHE A 3 4.39 22.31 19.24
C PHE A 3 5.84 22.61 19.59
N SER A 4 6.66 21.58 19.80
CA SER A 4 8.11 21.72 19.97
C SER A 4 8.87 20.61 19.27
N ILE A 5 9.96 20.98 18.62
CA ILE A 5 10.87 20.04 17.98
C ILE A 5 11.95 19.67 18.99
N LEU A 6 12.18 18.38 19.14
CA LEU A 6 13.16 17.82 20.06
C LEU A 6 14.20 17.02 19.26
N PRO A 7 15.49 17.11 19.61
CA PRO A 7 16.53 16.29 18.99
C PRO A 7 16.28 14.80 19.18
N ALA A 8 16.83 13.98 18.28
CA ALA A 8 16.78 12.52 18.36
C ALA A 8 17.23 11.99 19.74
N GLY A 9 16.45 11.06 20.30
CA GLY A 9 16.72 10.45 21.61
C GLY A 9 16.32 11.31 22.82
N SER A 10 15.73 12.49 22.60
CA SER A 10 15.22 13.33 23.68
C SER A 10 14.05 12.65 24.40
N ARG A 11 13.97 12.87 25.73
CA ARG A 11 12.79 12.52 26.52
C ARG A 11 11.77 13.66 26.45
N ILE A 12 10.50 13.31 26.48
CA ILE A 12 9.42 14.29 26.51
C ILE A 12 9.45 15.01 27.87
N PRO A 13 9.58 16.35 27.89
CA PRO A 13 9.60 17.12 29.13
C PRO A 13 8.32 16.92 29.94
N GLU A 14 8.41 16.88 31.27
CA GLU A 14 7.22 16.84 32.14
C GLU A 14 6.36 18.11 31.97
N GLY A 15 5.07 17.97 32.23
CA GLY A 15 4.10 19.07 32.15
C GLY A 15 2.67 18.56 32.11
N GLU A 16 1.72 19.45 32.39
CA GLU A 16 0.29 19.12 32.46
C GLU A 16 -0.52 19.74 31.31
N SER A 17 0.03 20.75 30.64
CA SER A 17 -0.65 21.41 29.53
C SER A 17 -0.54 20.62 28.23
N GLN A 18 -1.60 20.67 27.44
CA GLN A 18 -1.66 20.15 26.10
C GLN A 18 -0.48 20.65 25.23
N HIS A 19 0.29 19.72 24.67
CA HIS A 19 1.52 20.03 23.94
C HIS A 19 1.86 18.89 22.97
N ALA A 20 2.29 19.22 21.76
CA ALA A 20 2.78 18.24 20.79
C ALA A 20 4.30 18.32 20.62
N TYR A 21 4.94 17.15 20.59
CA TYR A 21 6.38 17.02 20.47
C TYR A 21 6.71 16.27 19.18
N LEU A 22 7.56 16.88 18.36
CA LEU A 22 8.12 16.28 17.16
C LEU A 22 9.57 15.91 17.47
N ILE A 23 9.81 14.62 17.69
CA ILE A 23 11.17 14.13 17.93
C ILE A 23 11.80 13.84 16.58
N GLU A 24 12.91 14.48 16.27
CA GLU A 24 13.69 14.21 15.06
C GLU A 24 14.17 12.76 15.06
N ASP A 25 14.17 12.11 13.89
CA ASP A 25 14.87 10.85 13.68
C ASP A 25 16.17 11.09 12.92
N ASN A 26 17.21 10.31 13.22
CA ASN A 26 18.49 10.34 12.49
C ASN A 26 18.39 9.64 11.12
N TRP A 27 17.18 9.39 10.62
CA TRP A 27 16.93 8.68 9.37
C TRP A 27 17.12 9.59 8.16
N ASP A 28 18.01 9.16 7.26
CA ASP A 28 18.30 9.83 6.00
C ASP A 28 17.60 9.13 4.81
N ASP A 29 16.73 9.86 4.11
CA ASP A 29 16.16 9.38 2.85
C ASP A 29 17.16 9.56 1.69
N TRP A 30 17.82 8.46 1.33
CA TRP A 30 18.76 8.38 0.18
C TRP A 30 19.91 9.41 0.28
N PHE A 31 20.28 9.82 1.49
CA PHE A 31 21.24 10.91 1.75
C PHE A 31 20.82 12.28 1.20
N LYS A 32 19.58 12.42 0.71
CA LYS A 32 19.06 13.68 0.13
C LYS A 32 18.24 14.47 1.14
N TYR A 33 17.27 13.84 1.80
CA TYR A 33 16.36 14.54 2.71
C TYR A 33 16.32 13.91 4.10
N SER A 34 16.18 14.74 5.13
CA SER A 34 15.88 14.37 6.51
C SER A 34 14.59 15.10 6.92
N THR A 35 13.47 14.36 6.87
CA THR A 35 12.11 14.89 7.02
C THR A 35 11.30 14.12 8.07
N LEU A 36 11.84 13.02 8.59
CA LEU A 36 11.15 12.09 9.47
C LEU A 36 11.15 12.61 10.90
N HIS A 37 9.97 12.60 11.51
CA HIS A 37 9.75 12.94 12.90
C HIS A 37 8.84 11.88 13.54
N HIS A 38 8.97 11.70 14.85
CA HIS A 38 8.05 10.92 15.68
C HIS A 38 7.18 11.87 16.49
N LEU A 39 5.86 11.82 16.28
CA LEU A 39 4.91 12.68 16.97
C LEU A 39 4.44 12.04 18.28
N HIS A 40 4.54 12.82 19.34
CA HIS A 40 3.86 12.56 20.61
C HIS A 40 2.94 13.73 20.95
N VAL A 41 1.77 13.44 21.50
CA VAL A 41 0.80 14.45 21.93
C VAL A 41 0.48 14.26 23.39
N ARG A 42 0.65 15.31 24.18
CA ARG A 42 0.12 15.40 25.54
C ARG A 42 -1.29 15.95 25.48
N ASP A 43 -2.24 15.23 26.06
CA ASP A 43 -3.63 15.65 26.19
C ASP A 43 -3.86 16.56 27.41
N ASP A 44 -5.10 17.01 27.59
CA ASP A 44 -5.49 17.89 28.69
C ASP A 44 -5.46 17.22 30.07
N ALA A 45 -5.34 15.88 30.12
CA ALA A 45 -5.14 15.12 31.35
C ALA A 45 -3.66 14.94 31.70
N GLY A 46 -2.75 15.53 30.90
CA GLY A 46 -1.30 15.39 31.05
C GLY A 46 -0.76 14.06 30.55
N GLN A 47 -1.60 13.18 29.99
CA GLN A 47 -1.17 11.89 29.45
C GLN A 47 -0.49 12.09 28.10
N VAL A 48 0.69 11.49 27.94
CA VAL A 48 1.44 11.52 26.69
C VAL A 48 1.09 10.29 25.86
N HIS A 49 0.64 10.54 24.63
CA HIS A 49 0.27 9.55 23.64
C HIS A 49 1.33 9.52 22.54
N GLU A 50 1.87 8.35 22.26
CA GLU A 50 2.67 8.11 21.06
C GLU A 50 1.73 8.01 19.85
N ILE A 51 1.91 8.92 18.89
CA ILE A 51 1.07 8.96 17.69
C ILE A 51 1.71 8.16 16.58
N GLY A 52 3.02 8.36 16.36
CA GLY A 52 3.82 7.64 15.37
C GLY A 52 4.50 8.57 14.37
N ASP A 53 4.87 7.99 13.24
CA ASP A 53 5.80 8.61 12.30
C ASP A 53 5.08 9.53 11.31
N LEU A 54 5.63 10.73 11.13
CA LEU A 54 5.25 11.63 10.05
C LEU A 54 6.48 12.21 9.36
N LYS A 55 6.31 12.56 8.10
CA LYS A 55 7.31 13.33 7.36
C LYS A 55 6.80 14.73 7.10
N ILE A 56 7.70 15.70 7.27
CA ILE A 56 7.40 17.12 7.06
C ILE A 56 8.24 17.64 5.90
N GLY A 57 7.59 18.26 4.93
CA GLY A 57 8.21 18.94 3.79
C GLY A 57 7.98 20.45 3.87
N GLN A 58 8.75 21.18 3.08
CA GLN A 58 8.65 22.63 2.92
C GLN A 58 8.46 22.95 1.43
N PHE A 59 7.67 23.97 1.10
CA PHE A 59 7.58 24.46 -0.28
C PHE A 59 8.86 25.18 -0.69
N GLU A 60 9.27 25.00 -1.94
CA GLU A 60 10.42 25.72 -2.53
C GLU A 60 11.75 25.43 -1.80
N MET A 61 11.95 24.17 -1.35
CA MET A 61 13.22 23.77 -0.74
C MET A 61 14.37 23.93 -1.74
N GLY A 62 15.48 24.54 -1.29
CA GLY A 62 16.67 24.70 -2.12
C GLY A 62 17.31 23.36 -2.49
N ASP A 63 18.08 23.33 -3.58
CA ASP A 63 18.69 22.10 -4.10
C ASP A 63 19.61 21.38 -3.10
N ASP A 64 20.31 22.16 -2.26
CA ASP A 64 21.20 21.66 -1.19
C ASP A 64 20.49 21.55 0.18
N GLN A 65 19.22 21.93 0.27
CA GLN A 65 18.47 21.91 1.52
C GLN A 65 18.01 20.48 1.84
N ARG A 66 18.65 19.87 2.85
CA ARG A 66 18.33 18.48 3.27
C ARG A 66 17.14 18.39 4.21
N SER A 67 16.92 19.39 5.06
CA SER A 67 15.86 19.37 6.07
C SER A 67 14.96 20.60 5.94
N PRO A 68 13.64 20.48 6.21
CA PRO A 68 12.76 21.64 6.30
C PRO A 68 13.26 22.58 7.41
N ASP A 69 13.21 23.89 7.18
CA ASP A 69 13.68 24.92 8.13
C ASP A 69 12.64 25.19 9.22
N LEU A 70 12.39 24.18 10.05
CA LEU A 70 11.32 24.21 11.03
C LEU A 70 11.70 25.06 12.25
N PRO A 71 10.80 25.93 12.73
CA PRO A 71 11.00 26.60 14.00
C PRO A 71 10.98 25.58 15.15
N THR A 72 11.87 25.77 16.13
CA THR A 72 11.95 24.87 17.31
C THR A 72 10.66 24.83 18.12
N VAL A 73 9.84 25.88 18.04
CA VAL A 73 8.52 26.00 18.68
C VAL A 73 7.57 26.73 17.74
N PHE A 74 6.34 26.23 17.63
CA PHE A 74 5.27 26.85 16.83
C PHE A 74 3.88 26.45 17.33
N GLU A 75 2.83 27.09 16.83
CA GLU A 75 1.42 26.68 17.06
C GLU A 75 0.76 26.15 15.78
N ILE A 76 1.08 26.76 14.64
CA ILE A 76 0.56 26.39 13.33
C ILE A 76 1.72 26.41 12.32
N LEU A 77 2.04 25.24 11.78
CA LEU A 77 3.07 25.04 10.77
C LEU A 77 2.53 25.23 9.35
N SER A 78 1.26 24.90 9.10
CA SER A 78 0.61 25.05 7.80
C SER A 78 0.60 26.50 7.27
N GLY A 79 0.62 27.48 8.17
CA GLY A 79 0.76 28.90 7.83
C GLY A 79 2.18 29.32 7.41
N LEU A 80 3.17 28.46 7.61
CA LEU A 80 4.61 28.76 7.44
C LEU A 80 5.23 28.07 6.22
N ARG A 81 4.44 27.70 5.21
CA ARG A 81 4.90 27.02 3.97
C ARG A 81 5.40 25.58 4.18
N PHE A 82 4.91 24.89 5.20
CA PHE A 82 5.19 23.46 5.40
C PHE A 82 3.94 22.60 5.18
N PHE A 83 4.17 21.32 4.97
CA PHE A 83 3.15 20.31 4.82
C PHE A 83 3.66 18.98 5.36
N SER A 84 2.77 18.09 5.76
CA SER A 84 3.15 16.81 6.37
C SER A 84 2.30 15.65 5.88
N VAL A 85 2.77 14.44 6.13
CA VAL A 85 1.98 13.22 5.95
C VAL A 85 2.42 12.13 6.93
N GLY A 86 1.45 11.53 7.63
CA GLY A 86 1.68 10.32 8.42
C GLY A 86 2.23 9.18 7.56
N GLN A 87 3.10 8.34 8.10
CA GLN A 87 3.80 7.29 7.35
C GLN A 87 3.06 5.94 7.35
N ASP A 88 2.04 5.78 8.20
CA ASP A 88 1.23 4.57 8.26
C ASP A 88 -0.23 4.86 8.72
N PRO A 89 -1.14 3.87 8.63
CA PRO A 89 -2.53 4.04 9.09
C PRO A 89 -2.68 4.15 10.61
N ASP A 90 -1.69 3.78 11.41
CA ASP A 90 -1.73 3.77 12.87
C ASP A 90 -1.60 5.21 13.39
N TYR A 91 -0.77 6.05 12.75
CA TYR A 91 -0.67 7.49 12.96
C TYR A 91 -2.06 8.16 13.07
N TYR A 92 -2.89 8.04 12.03
CA TYR A 92 -4.21 8.68 12.00
C TYR A 92 -5.22 8.05 12.99
N ARG A 93 -5.06 6.76 13.32
CA ARG A 93 -5.91 6.11 14.34
C ARG A 93 -5.55 6.59 15.73
N ASN A 94 -4.27 6.74 16.03
CA ASN A 94 -3.81 7.26 17.31
C ASN A 94 -4.31 8.70 17.50
N LEU A 95 -4.25 9.54 16.45
CA LEU A 95 -4.91 10.84 16.50
C LEU A 95 -6.42 10.74 16.73
N THR A 96 -7.12 9.81 16.07
CA THR A 96 -8.57 9.63 16.27
C THR A 96 -8.92 9.23 17.72
N ARG A 97 -8.05 8.47 18.40
CA ARG A 97 -8.24 8.08 19.82
C ARG A 97 -8.17 9.27 20.78
N LEU A 98 -7.53 10.37 20.38
CA LEU A 98 -7.47 11.59 21.16
C LEU A 98 -8.78 12.40 21.14
N GLY A 99 -9.72 12.03 20.28
CA GLY A 99 -10.96 12.77 20.05
C GLY A 99 -10.91 13.67 18.81
N THR A 100 -12.10 14.00 18.30
CA THR A 100 -12.29 14.73 17.04
C THR A 100 -11.58 16.08 17.03
N ASP A 101 -11.76 16.88 18.08
CA ASP A 101 -11.25 18.25 18.15
C ASP A 101 -9.71 18.26 18.14
N LEU A 102 -9.09 17.43 18.99
CA LEU A 102 -7.63 17.36 19.09
C LEU A 102 -6.98 16.80 17.82
N ARG A 103 -7.62 15.79 17.21
CA ARG A 103 -7.20 15.25 15.92
C ARG A 103 -7.16 16.34 14.85
N GLU A 104 -8.25 17.08 14.70
CA GLU A 104 -8.39 18.10 13.65
C GLU A 104 -7.44 19.28 13.89
N GLU A 105 -7.26 19.69 15.15
CA GLU A 105 -6.28 20.70 15.52
C GLU A 105 -4.87 20.26 15.11
N VAL A 106 -4.44 19.05 15.47
CA VAL A 106 -3.10 18.53 15.13
C VAL A 106 -2.90 18.43 13.62
N LEU A 107 -3.85 17.83 12.90
CA LEU A 107 -3.76 17.69 11.43
C LEU A 107 -3.70 19.04 10.72
N ARG A 108 -4.49 20.02 11.18
CA ARG A 108 -4.52 21.37 10.61
C ARG A 108 -3.24 22.15 10.94
N SER A 109 -2.77 22.08 12.20
CA SER A 109 -1.55 22.76 12.62
C SER A 109 -0.33 22.21 11.88
N LEU A 110 -0.23 20.89 11.67
CA LEU A 110 0.90 20.28 10.96
C LEU A 110 0.78 20.33 9.43
N GLY A 111 -0.34 20.82 8.88
CA GLY A 111 -0.56 20.88 7.44
C GLY A 111 -0.57 19.50 6.79
N ASP A 112 -1.35 18.57 7.35
CA ASP A 112 -1.43 17.20 6.84
C ASP A 112 -2.11 17.14 5.46
N ILE A 113 -1.40 16.61 4.46
CA ILE A 113 -1.88 16.54 3.07
C ILE A 113 -2.93 15.44 2.84
N ALA A 114 -3.09 14.49 3.77
CA ALA A 114 -4.22 13.57 3.70
C ALA A 114 -5.52 14.26 4.13
N TYR A 115 -5.43 15.21 5.08
CA TYR A 115 -6.53 16.02 5.57
C TYR A 115 -6.92 17.17 4.62
N ASP A 116 -5.94 17.93 4.11
CA ASP A 116 -6.17 19.08 3.22
C ASP A 116 -5.89 18.72 1.75
N GLU A 117 -6.96 18.64 0.93
CA GLU A 117 -6.85 18.27 -0.48
C GLU A 117 -6.18 19.36 -1.34
N ASP A 118 -6.38 20.64 -1.03
CA ASP A 118 -5.78 21.72 -1.80
C ASP A 118 -4.28 21.82 -1.50
N LEU A 119 -3.90 21.63 -0.24
CA LEU A 119 -2.49 21.51 0.17
C LEU A 119 -1.83 20.30 -0.50
N TYR A 120 -2.52 19.15 -0.56
CA TYR A 120 -2.02 17.97 -1.27
C TYR A 120 -1.70 18.25 -2.74
N ARG A 121 -2.61 18.90 -3.46
CA ARG A 121 -2.41 19.21 -4.89
C ARG A 121 -1.19 20.10 -5.11
N ARG A 122 -0.95 21.06 -4.21
CA ARG A 122 0.23 21.93 -4.24
C ARG A 122 1.50 21.17 -3.88
N ALA A 123 1.49 20.39 -2.80
CA ALA A 123 2.66 19.64 -2.34
C ALA A 123 3.17 18.64 -3.39
N LEU A 124 2.30 18.11 -4.26
CA LEU A 124 2.68 17.20 -5.34
C LEU A 124 3.67 17.79 -6.36
N SER A 125 3.81 19.12 -6.47
CA SER A 125 4.81 19.73 -7.36
C SER A 125 6.21 19.79 -6.74
N GLU A 126 6.34 19.58 -5.43
CA GLU A 126 7.63 19.63 -4.74
C GLU A 126 8.40 18.31 -4.85
N ASP A 127 9.70 18.37 -5.13
CA ASP A 127 10.56 17.18 -5.27
C ASP A 127 10.61 16.36 -3.97
N VAL A 128 10.67 17.05 -2.82
CA VAL A 128 10.69 16.42 -1.48
C VAL A 128 9.47 15.51 -1.25
N THR A 129 8.32 15.86 -1.84
CA THR A 129 7.08 15.08 -1.71
C THR A 129 7.23 13.71 -2.36
N GLY A 130 7.74 13.67 -3.59
CA GLY A 130 7.92 12.42 -4.34
C GLY A 130 9.09 11.59 -3.83
N THR A 131 10.21 12.25 -3.51
CA THR A 131 11.47 11.60 -3.16
C THR A 131 11.49 11.11 -1.70
N SER A 132 10.86 11.85 -0.78
CA SER A 132 10.91 11.55 0.66
C SER A 132 9.53 11.20 1.24
N LEU A 133 8.55 12.11 1.21
CA LEU A 133 7.27 11.93 1.92
C LEU A 133 6.47 10.73 1.40
N LEU A 134 6.41 10.55 0.07
CA LEU A 134 5.67 9.46 -0.60
C LEU A 134 6.56 8.29 -1.02
N ARG A 135 7.77 8.17 -0.42
CA ARG A 135 8.70 7.08 -0.71
C ARG A 135 8.10 5.70 -0.39
N PHE A 136 7.46 5.60 0.78
CA PHE A 136 6.86 4.36 1.29
C PHE A 136 5.33 4.37 1.27
N VAL A 137 4.72 5.55 1.12
CA VAL A 137 3.27 5.73 1.06
C VAL A 137 2.84 6.05 -0.38
N SER A 138 1.88 5.27 -0.91
CA SER A 138 1.37 5.52 -2.27
C SER A 138 0.38 6.69 -2.31
N ARG A 139 0.27 7.35 -3.46
CA ARG A 139 -0.76 8.40 -3.68
C ARG A 139 -2.18 7.91 -3.41
N ASN A 140 -2.50 6.68 -3.83
CA ASN A 140 -3.81 6.06 -3.57
C ASN A 140 -4.04 5.85 -2.05
N THR A 141 -2.99 5.58 -1.29
CA THR A 141 -3.07 5.45 0.17
C THR A 141 -3.42 6.80 0.79
N VAL A 142 -2.76 7.88 0.37
CA VAL A 142 -3.03 9.24 0.86
C VAL A 142 -4.45 9.68 0.50
N GLU A 143 -4.80 9.64 -0.79
CA GLU A 143 -6.11 10.11 -1.29
C GLU A 143 -7.28 9.24 -0.81
N GLY A 144 -7.04 7.97 -0.49
CA GLY A 144 -8.08 7.00 -0.14
C GLY A 144 -8.11 6.64 1.33
N GLN A 145 -7.09 5.92 1.81
CA GLN A 145 -7.08 5.38 3.17
C GLN A 145 -6.84 6.47 4.21
N PHE A 146 -5.76 7.25 4.06
CA PHE A 146 -5.39 8.26 5.05
C PHE A 146 -6.43 9.37 5.13
N ARG A 147 -6.88 9.91 3.99
CA ARG A 147 -7.96 10.90 3.96
C ARG A 147 -9.26 10.45 4.62
N ARG A 148 -9.58 9.16 4.54
CA ARG A 148 -10.74 8.62 5.27
C ARG A 148 -10.47 8.56 6.76
N LEU A 149 -9.26 8.15 7.17
CA LEU A 149 -8.88 8.08 8.58
C LEU A 149 -8.79 9.46 9.24
N THR A 150 -8.36 10.50 8.51
CA THR A 150 -8.34 11.89 9.03
C THR A 150 -9.73 12.40 9.39
N GLN A 151 -10.77 11.89 8.71
CA GLN A 151 -12.18 12.20 8.99
C GLN A 151 -12.80 11.28 10.06
N GLY A 152 -12.01 10.38 10.67
CA GLY A 152 -12.51 9.38 11.63
C GLY A 152 -13.21 8.19 10.99
N GLY A 153 -13.11 8.03 9.66
CA GLY A 153 -13.64 6.88 8.96
C GLY A 153 -12.87 5.59 9.27
N PRO A 154 -13.45 4.41 9.00
CA PRO A 154 -12.86 3.13 9.37
C PRO A 154 -11.59 2.80 8.57
N ARG A 155 -10.60 2.11 9.19
CA ARG A 155 -9.37 1.66 8.51
C ARG A 155 -9.67 0.75 7.33
N LEU A 156 -10.56 -0.21 7.56
CA LEU A 156 -11.00 -1.19 6.58
C LEU A 156 -12.27 -0.66 5.90
N THR A 157 -12.30 -0.73 4.57
CA THR A 157 -13.48 -0.35 3.78
C THR A 157 -14.19 -1.57 3.30
N ARG A 158 -15.53 -1.51 3.32
CA ARG A 158 -16.35 -2.44 2.56
C ARG A 158 -16.04 -2.28 1.09
N TYR A 159 -15.87 -3.40 0.39
CA TYR A 159 -15.75 -3.40 -1.06
C TYR A 159 -16.49 -4.59 -1.64
N GLU A 160 -17.02 -4.37 -2.84
CA GLU A 160 -17.77 -5.36 -3.58
C GLU A 160 -17.37 -5.30 -5.05
N PHE A 161 -17.01 -6.45 -5.60
CA PHE A 161 -16.68 -6.55 -7.02
C PHE A 161 -17.10 -7.90 -7.57
N THR A 162 -17.35 -7.91 -8.88
CA THR A 162 -17.60 -9.12 -9.65
C THR A 162 -16.49 -9.28 -10.67
N TYR A 163 -15.94 -10.49 -10.77
CA TYR A 163 -15.06 -10.88 -11.86
C TYR A 163 -15.79 -11.82 -12.81
N THR A 164 -15.83 -11.49 -14.09
CA THR A 164 -16.39 -12.34 -15.14
C THR A 164 -15.27 -12.83 -16.05
N LEU A 165 -15.18 -14.14 -16.24
CA LEU A 165 -14.22 -14.74 -17.16
C LEU A 165 -14.48 -14.30 -18.62
N PRO A 166 -13.48 -14.36 -19.51
CA PRO A 166 -13.70 -14.11 -20.93
C PRO A 166 -14.67 -15.13 -21.50
N ALA A 167 -15.51 -14.70 -22.44
CA ALA A 167 -16.46 -15.58 -23.11
C ALA A 167 -15.71 -16.62 -23.95
N ASP A 168 -16.02 -17.90 -23.76
CA ASP A 168 -15.56 -18.93 -24.68
C ASP A 168 -16.46 -18.95 -25.91
N SER A 169 -15.96 -18.32 -26.99
CA SER A 169 -16.63 -18.19 -28.28
C SER A 169 -17.04 -19.53 -28.91
N ARG A 170 -16.47 -20.65 -28.46
CA ARG A 170 -16.78 -22.01 -28.96
C ARG A 170 -17.90 -22.69 -28.19
N SER A 171 -18.16 -22.28 -26.95
CA SER A 171 -19.11 -22.95 -26.07
C SER A 171 -20.53 -22.39 -26.15
N GLY A 172 -20.67 -21.13 -26.59
CA GLY A 172 -21.95 -20.39 -26.55
C GLY A 172 -22.54 -20.20 -25.15
N SER A 173 -21.80 -20.60 -24.11
CA SER A 173 -22.24 -20.55 -22.72
C SER A 173 -21.95 -19.19 -22.09
N VAL A 174 -22.79 -18.78 -21.13
CA VAL A 174 -22.57 -17.55 -20.37
C VAL A 174 -21.25 -17.70 -19.60
N PRO A 175 -20.31 -16.75 -19.73
CA PRO A 175 -19.05 -16.84 -19.02
C PRO A 175 -19.27 -16.85 -17.51
N PRO A 176 -18.56 -17.72 -16.75
CA PRO A 176 -18.72 -17.77 -15.31
C PRO A 176 -18.35 -16.44 -14.66
N SER A 177 -19.14 -16.01 -13.68
CA SER A 177 -18.92 -14.83 -12.86
C SER A 177 -18.76 -15.18 -11.39
N PHE A 178 -17.84 -14.48 -10.73
CA PHE A 178 -17.52 -14.65 -9.31
C PHE A 178 -17.76 -13.32 -8.60
N GLU A 179 -18.65 -13.35 -7.61
CA GLU A 179 -18.97 -12.19 -6.78
C GLU A 179 -18.17 -12.22 -5.48
N PHE A 180 -17.62 -11.07 -5.12
CA PHE A 180 -16.80 -10.89 -3.93
C PHE A 180 -17.38 -9.74 -3.13
N GLU A 181 -17.82 -10.04 -1.92
CA GLU A 181 -18.26 -9.05 -0.94
C GLU A 181 -17.37 -9.13 0.28
N VAL A 182 -16.73 -8.01 0.62
CA VAL A 182 -15.87 -7.90 1.79
C VAL A 182 -16.43 -6.85 2.72
N VAL A 183 -16.83 -7.30 3.90
CA VAL A 183 -17.35 -6.52 5.01
C VAL A 183 -16.28 -6.43 6.11
N PRO A 184 -15.76 -5.22 6.41
CA PRO A 184 -14.86 -4.99 7.54
C PRO A 184 -15.40 -5.56 8.85
N ASP A 185 -14.48 -6.05 9.69
CA ASP A 185 -14.77 -6.50 11.06
C ASP A 185 -15.86 -7.59 11.17
N SER A 186 -16.19 -8.23 10.05
CA SER A 186 -17.10 -9.37 10.00
C SER A 186 -16.52 -10.58 10.74
N MET A 187 -17.39 -11.31 11.42
CA MET A 187 -17.08 -12.57 12.10
C MET A 187 -18.00 -13.66 11.52
N PRO A 188 -17.47 -14.61 10.72
CA PRO A 188 -16.08 -14.78 10.31
C PRO A 188 -15.60 -13.72 9.27
N PRO A 189 -14.28 -13.49 9.11
CA PRO A 189 -13.74 -12.54 8.15
C PRO A 189 -14.11 -12.88 6.70
N THR A 190 -14.64 -11.89 5.98
CA THR A 190 -15.05 -12.01 4.57
C THR A 190 -13.96 -11.69 3.55
N ASN A 191 -12.77 -11.26 3.99
CA ASN A 191 -11.66 -10.84 3.10
C ASN A 191 -10.75 -11.99 2.64
N ILE A 192 -11.07 -13.23 2.98
CA ILE A 192 -10.34 -14.45 2.56
C ILE A 192 -11.28 -15.31 1.74
N HIS A 193 -10.90 -15.60 0.50
CA HIS A 193 -11.69 -16.44 -0.41
C HIS A 193 -10.86 -17.68 -0.79
N VAL A 194 -11.48 -18.86 -0.74
CA VAL A 194 -10.83 -20.14 -1.06
C VAL A 194 -11.51 -20.77 -2.26
N LEU A 195 -10.75 -21.03 -3.33
CA LEU A 195 -11.24 -21.71 -4.52
C LEU A 195 -10.87 -23.20 -4.47
N ILE A 196 -11.88 -24.07 -4.29
CA ILE A 196 -11.72 -25.53 -4.20
C ILE A 196 -12.32 -26.25 -5.40
N GLY A 197 -11.81 -27.46 -5.69
CA GLY A 197 -12.28 -28.28 -6.81
C GLY A 197 -11.27 -29.35 -7.20
N ARG A 198 -11.70 -30.32 -8.02
CA ARG A 198 -10.83 -31.42 -8.50
C ARG A 198 -9.61 -30.89 -9.27
N ASN A 199 -8.58 -31.72 -9.42
CA ASN A 199 -7.44 -31.37 -10.28
C ASN A 199 -7.89 -31.23 -11.73
N GLY A 200 -7.32 -30.26 -12.45
CA GLY A 200 -7.64 -30.01 -13.86
C GLY A 200 -8.91 -29.18 -14.14
N VAL A 201 -9.74 -28.84 -13.15
CA VAL A 201 -11.00 -28.09 -13.36
C VAL A 201 -10.82 -26.59 -13.66
N GLY A 202 -9.58 -26.12 -13.86
CA GLY A 202 -9.31 -24.72 -14.24
C GLY A 202 -9.14 -23.71 -13.09
N LYS A 203 -8.95 -24.14 -11.83
CA LYS A 203 -8.71 -23.22 -10.70
C LYS A 203 -7.57 -22.22 -10.96
N THR A 204 -6.40 -22.73 -11.38
CA THR A 204 -5.24 -21.89 -11.72
C THR A 204 -5.51 -21.01 -12.94
N HIS A 205 -6.33 -21.48 -13.89
CA HIS A 205 -6.72 -20.72 -15.07
C HIS A 205 -7.57 -19.49 -14.69
N ILE A 206 -8.51 -19.64 -13.75
CA ILE A 206 -9.31 -18.52 -13.22
C ILE A 206 -8.39 -17.47 -12.57
N LEU A 207 -7.52 -17.90 -11.63
CA LEU A 207 -6.60 -16.99 -10.94
C LEU A 207 -5.63 -16.27 -11.89
N TYR A 208 -5.20 -16.95 -12.94
CA TYR A 208 -4.35 -16.37 -13.98
C TYR A 208 -5.06 -15.26 -14.75
N HIS A 209 -6.29 -15.51 -15.23
CA HIS A 209 -7.05 -14.49 -15.97
C HIS A 209 -7.44 -13.30 -15.08
N MET A 210 -7.81 -13.54 -13.82
CA MET A 210 -7.99 -12.46 -12.84
C MET A 210 -6.72 -11.60 -12.72
N SER A 211 -5.56 -12.25 -12.63
CA SER A 211 -4.28 -11.54 -12.54
C SER A 211 -4.00 -10.72 -13.80
N ARG A 212 -4.27 -11.28 -14.99
CA ARG A 212 -4.11 -10.58 -16.27
C ARG A 212 -5.03 -9.37 -16.36
N ALA A 213 -6.32 -9.53 -16.09
CA ALA A 213 -7.28 -8.43 -16.18
C ALA A 213 -6.95 -7.26 -15.23
N LEU A 214 -6.22 -7.50 -14.13
CA LEU A 214 -5.77 -6.44 -13.23
C LEU A 214 -4.42 -5.83 -13.60
N ALA A 215 -3.45 -6.66 -13.99
CA ALA A 215 -2.05 -6.24 -14.08
C ALA A 215 -1.50 -6.10 -15.50
N ASP A 216 -2.17 -6.64 -16.53
CA ASP A 216 -1.73 -6.59 -17.93
C ASP A 216 -2.36 -5.40 -18.66
N PRO A 217 -1.64 -4.29 -18.92
CA PRO A 217 -2.21 -3.10 -19.53
C PRO A 217 -2.70 -3.31 -20.98
N GLY A 218 -2.24 -4.38 -21.64
CA GLY A 218 -2.62 -4.73 -23.00
C GLY A 218 -3.67 -5.83 -23.10
N ALA A 219 -4.13 -6.39 -21.97
CA ALA A 219 -5.19 -7.40 -21.99
C ALA A 219 -6.54 -6.73 -22.26
N THR A 220 -7.29 -7.27 -23.21
CA THR A 220 -8.68 -6.86 -23.46
C THR A 220 -9.65 -7.68 -22.60
N GLU A 221 -10.91 -7.23 -22.49
CA GLU A 221 -11.95 -7.97 -21.77
C GLU A 221 -12.21 -9.35 -22.38
N GLU A 222 -12.04 -9.48 -23.70
CA GLU A 222 -12.18 -10.75 -24.43
C GLU A 222 -11.04 -11.73 -24.13
N GLU A 223 -9.85 -11.23 -23.78
CA GLU A 223 -8.69 -12.08 -23.49
C GLU A 223 -8.61 -12.54 -22.03
N ALA A 224 -8.95 -11.65 -21.10
CA ALA A 224 -8.70 -11.84 -19.67
C ALA A 224 -9.95 -11.71 -18.79
N GLY A 225 -11.09 -11.36 -19.37
CA GLY A 225 -12.31 -11.06 -18.63
C GLY A 225 -12.31 -9.65 -18.05
N LYS A 226 -13.30 -9.36 -17.20
CA LYS A 226 -13.51 -8.01 -16.66
C LYS A 226 -13.84 -7.98 -15.18
N PHE A 227 -13.38 -6.92 -14.52
CA PHE A 227 -13.76 -6.58 -13.15
C PHE A 227 -14.83 -5.48 -13.18
N THR A 228 -15.94 -5.74 -12.49
CA THR A 228 -16.99 -4.74 -12.27
C THR A 228 -17.05 -4.42 -10.78
N PHE A 229 -16.87 -3.15 -10.43
CA PHE A 229 -16.95 -2.69 -9.04
C PHE A 229 -18.30 -2.04 -8.81
N ARG A 230 -19.02 -2.40 -7.74
CA ARG A 230 -20.26 -1.70 -7.39
C ARG A 230 -19.90 -0.34 -6.78
N ALA A 231 -20.32 0.73 -7.45
CA ALA A 231 -19.99 2.09 -7.04
C ALA A 231 -20.85 2.54 -5.85
N GLN A 232 -20.34 2.38 -4.63
CA GLN A 232 -20.83 3.14 -3.49
C GLN A 232 -19.83 4.26 -3.16
N GLY A 233 -20.03 5.45 -3.72
CA GLY A 233 -19.46 6.73 -3.25
C GLY A 233 -17.93 6.94 -3.34
N VAL A 234 -17.14 5.88 -3.54
CA VAL A 234 -15.68 5.94 -3.67
C VAL A 234 -15.32 5.74 -5.14
N ARG A 235 -14.42 6.56 -5.68
CA ARG A 235 -13.90 6.50 -7.06
C ARG A 235 -13.83 5.04 -7.55
N LYS A 236 -14.32 4.77 -8.77
CA LYS A 236 -14.28 3.44 -9.47
C LYS A 236 -13.23 2.54 -8.82
N GLY A 237 -13.67 1.55 -8.04
CA GLY A 237 -12.77 0.71 -7.26
C GLY A 237 -11.62 0.24 -8.14
N ARG A 238 -10.39 0.57 -7.77
CA ARG A 238 -9.19 0.06 -8.42
C ARG A 238 -8.35 -0.56 -7.34
N PHE A 239 -7.97 -1.81 -7.53
CA PHE A 239 -6.95 -2.41 -6.68
C PHE A 239 -5.68 -1.56 -6.77
N ALA A 240 -5.05 -1.27 -5.62
CA ALA A 240 -3.82 -0.49 -5.59
C ALA A 240 -2.59 -1.35 -5.96
N ASN A 241 -2.63 -2.63 -5.62
CA ASN A 241 -1.53 -3.57 -5.79
C ASN A 241 -2.09 -4.99 -5.97
N LEU A 242 -1.40 -5.82 -6.74
CA LEU A 242 -1.62 -7.25 -6.90
C LEU A 242 -0.33 -7.99 -6.57
N VAL A 243 -0.38 -8.85 -5.56
CA VAL A 243 0.72 -9.76 -5.21
C VAL A 243 0.31 -11.17 -5.59
N SER A 244 1.05 -11.78 -6.52
CA SER A 244 0.87 -13.17 -6.93
C SER A 244 1.97 -14.03 -6.33
N VAL A 245 1.59 -15.03 -5.54
CA VAL A 245 2.49 -16.00 -4.93
C VAL A 245 2.21 -17.39 -5.50
N THR A 246 3.19 -18.01 -6.16
CA THR A 246 3.07 -19.40 -6.64
C THR A 246 4.38 -20.16 -6.49
N PHE A 247 4.27 -21.39 -5.99
CA PHE A 247 5.37 -22.32 -5.83
C PHE A 247 5.33 -23.48 -6.83
N SER A 248 4.35 -23.49 -7.75
CA SER A 248 4.23 -24.55 -8.76
C SER A 248 5.18 -24.29 -9.92
N ALA A 249 6.13 -25.21 -10.13
CA ALA A 249 6.98 -25.21 -11.31
C ALA A 249 6.23 -25.66 -12.58
N PHE A 250 5.08 -26.31 -12.41
CA PHE A 250 4.29 -26.92 -13.49
C PHE A 250 3.12 -26.06 -13.96
N ASP A 251 2.85 -24.94 -13.29
CA ASP A 251 1.84 -24.00 -13.79
C ASP A 251 2.23 -23.61 -15.21
N PRO A 252 1.34 -23.65 -16.21
CA PRO A 252 1.69 -23.24 -17.58
C PRO A 252 1.86 -21.72 -17.69
N PHE A 253 1.31 -20.98 -16.73
CA PHE A 253 1.18 -19.53 -16.77
C PHE A 253 2.49 -18.80 -16.42
N GLU A 254 2.82 -17.78 -17.20
CA GLU A 254 3.99 -16.96 -16.94
C GLU A 254 3.64 -15.70 -16.13
N PRO A 255 4.57 -15.21 -15.29
CA PRO A 255 4.40 -13.95 -14.60
C PRO A 255 4.20 -12.80 -15.59
N ILE A 256 3.27 -11.89 -15.29
CA ILE A 256 2.98 -10.72 -16.12
C ILE A 256 4.17 -9.74 -16.06
N SER A 257 4.67 -9.34 -17.23
CA SER A 257 5.72 -8.33 -17.36
C SER A 257 5.10 -6.93 -17.32
N VAL A 258 5.07 -6.29 -16.16
CA VAL A 258 4.54 -4.92 -16.02
C VAL A 258 5.69 -3.92 -16.11
N GLN A 259 5.55 -2.89 -16.94
CA GLN A 259 6.47 -1.75 -16.92
C GLN A 259 6.35 -1.05 -15.56
N ARG A 260 7.48 -0.75 -14.90
CA ARG A 260 7.55 -0.13 -13.56
C ARG A 260 7.08 1.34 -13.53
N ASN A 261 6.04 1.71 -14.28
CA ASN A 261 5.53 3.08 -14.27
C ASN A 261 4.40 3.21 -13.24
N LYS A 262 4.72 3.84 -12.09
CA LYS A 262 3.85 3.98 -10.91
C LYS A 262 2.57 4.80 -11.15
N THR A 263 2.40 5.39 -12.33
CA THR A 263 1.32 6.33 -12.65
C THR A 263 0.16 5.74 -13.46
N LYS A 264 0.24 4.48 -13.93
CA LYS A 264 -0.73 3.93 -14.92
C LYS A 264 -1.42 2.60 -14.57
N GLY A 265 -1.38 2.12 -13.32
CA GLY A 265 -2.11 0.90 -12.93
C GLY A 265 -1.73 0.33 -11.57
N PRO A 266 -2.40 -0.75 -11.11
CA PRO A 266 -1.98 -1.47 -9.92
C PRO A 266 -0.54 -1.97 -10.07
N GLN A 267 0.24 -1.87 -9.00
CA GLN A 267 1.55 -2.52 -8.99
C GLN A 267 1.34 -4.03 -9.04
N TYR A 268 2.17 -4.76 -9.81
CA TYR A 268 2.15 -6.22 -9.85
C TYR A 268 3.46 -6.75 -9.30
N THR A 269 3.38 -7.55 -8.25
CA THR A 269 4.52 -8.20 -7.62
C THR A 269 4.36 -9.71 -7.73
N TYR A 270 5.32 -10.37 -8.36
CA TYR A 270 5.35 -11.82 -8.48
C TYR A 270 6.41 -12.42 -7.55
N ILE A 271 5.98 -13.32 -6.67
CA ILE A 271 6.83 -14.09 -5.77
C ILE A 271 6.66 -15.57 -6.13
N GLY A 272 7.70 -16.17 -6.71
CA GLY A 272 7.63 -17.57 -7.11
C GLY A 272 8.85 -18.06 -7.87
N LEU A 273 8.77 -19.30 -8.34
CA LEU A 273 9.86 -20.01 -9.00
C LEU A 273 10.15 -19.51 -10.42
N LYS A 274 9.22 -18.83 -11.09
CA LYS A 274 9.41 -18.39 -12.47
C LYS A 274 10.14 -17.04 -12.55
N ARG A 275 10.83 -16.80 -13.66
CA ARG A 275 11.46 -15.50 -13.97
C ARG A 275 10.53 -14.65 -14.83
N ILE A 276 10.40 -13.37 -14.50
CA ILE A 276 9.64 -12.39 -15.29
C ILE A 276 10.44 -12.08 -16.55
N ARG A 277 9.84 -12.27 -17.73
CA ARG A 277 10.47 -11.91 -19.01
C ARG A 277 10.40 -10.39 -19.21
N LYS A 278 11.46 -9.78 -19.77
CA LYS A 278 11.44 -8.35 -20.15
C LYS A 278 10.68 -8.10 -21.45
N ASN A 279 10.57 -9.11 -22.32
CA ASN A 279 9.88 -9.04 -23.60
C ASN A 279 9.06 -10.32 -23.85
N ARG A 280 7.80 -10.20 -24.28
CA ARG A 280 6.90 -11.35 -24.49
C ARG A 280 7.41 -12.35 -25.53
N GLU A 281 8.16 -11.87 -26.52
CA GLU A 281 8.72 -12.67 -27.62
C GLU A 281 10.01 -13.44 -27.27
N SER A 282 10.63 -13.17 -26.12
CA SER A 282 11.88 -13.85 -25.72
C SER A 282 11.60 -15.25 -25.16
N LYS A 283 12.47 -16.26 -25.38
CA LYS A 283 12.29 -17.64 -24.86
C LYS A 283 12.11 -17.68 -23.33
N ALA A 284 11.40 -18.71 -22.85
CA ALA A 284 11.20 -18.98 -21.41
C ALA A 284 12.54 -19.01 -20.68
N LEU A 285 12.67 -18.15 -19.67
CA LEU A 285 13.83 -18.21 -18.79
C LEU A 285 13.67 -19.40 -17.84
N PRO A 286 14.76 -20.14 -17.55
CA PRO A 286 14.71 -21.24 -16.60
C PRO A 286 14.23 -20.74 -15.22
N PRO A 287 13.55 -21.60 -14.44
CA PRO A 287 13.09 -21.24 -13.11
C PRO A 287 14.27 -20.81 -12.23
N LYS A 288 13.98 -19.99 -11.21
CA LYS A 288 14.92 -19.51 -10.20
C LYS A 288 15.32 -20.66 -9.27
N ILE A 289 16.07 -21.62 -9.78
CA ILE A 289 16.57 -22.77 -9.02
C ILE A 289 18.09 -22.81 -9.17
N ARG A 290 18.80 -23.03 -8.05
CA ARG A 290 20.28 -23.16 -8.03
C ARG A 290 20.77 -24.53 -8.50
N VAL A 291 19.88 -25.52 -8.64
CA VAL A 291 20.17 -26.92 -9.01
C VAL A 291 19.16 -27.40 -10.07
N PRO A 292 19.57 -28.15 -11.11
CA PRO A 292 18.65 -28.64 -12.14
C PRO A 292 17.62 -29.65 -11.59
N LEU A 293 16.34 -29.47 -11.93
CA LEU A 293 15.21 -30.37 -11.55
C LEU A 293 15.35 -31.83 -12.01
N ARG A 294 16.34 -32.15 -12.86
CA ARG A 294 16.59 -33.53 -13.31
C ARG A 294 17.16 -34.42 -12.20
N GLU A 295 17.85 -33.86 -11.22
CA GLU A 295 18.43 -34.65 -10.12
C GLU A 295 17.40 -34.95 -9.02
N SER A 296 16.42 -34.06 -8.79
CA SER A 296 15.38 -34.26 -7.78
C SER A 296 14.31 -35.29 -8.18
N SER A 297 14.11 -35.51 -9.47
CA SER A 297 13.16 -36.51 -9.99
C SER A 297 13.74 -37.92 -10.04
N GLN A 298 15.06 -38.09 -10.13
CA GLN A 298 15.71 -39.41 -9.99
C GLN A 298 15.89 -39.83 -8.52
N GLN A 299 16.08 -38.89 -7.59
CA GLN A 299 16.13 -39.22 -6.15
C GLN A 299 14.76 -39.54 -5.54
N ALA A 300 13.67 -38.95 -6.07
CA ALA A 300 12.31 -39.22 -5.57
C ALA A 300 11.75 -40.58 -6.02
N SER A 301 12.10 -41.06 -7.22
CA SER A 301 11.63 -42.37 -7.72
C SER A 301 12.44 -43.56 -7.18
N GLY A 302 13.66 -43.34 -6.68
CA GLY A 302 14.50 -44.41 -6.10
C GLY A 302 14.30 -44.66 -4.61
N SER A 303 13.73 -43.70 -3.88
CA SER A 303 13.63 -43.76 -2.40
C SER A 303 12.24 -44.12 -1.88
N ALA A 304 11.23 -44.22 -2.75
CA ALA A 304 9.85 -44.56 -2.37
C ALA A 304 9.57 -46.09 -2.30
N CYS A 305 10.53 -46.96 -2.66
CA CYS A 305 10.34 -48.42 -2.68
C CYS A 305 11.12 -49.18 -1.59
N ARG A 306 11.62 -48.52 -0.53
CA ARG A 306 12.41 -49.21 0.52
C ARG A 306 12.10 -48.81 1.97
N ALA A 307 10.86 -48.41 2.24
CA ALA A 307 10.36 -48.27 3.61
C ALA A 307 8.93 -48.79 3.70
N LEU A 308 8.79 -50.11 3.53
CA LEU A 308 7.60 -50.90 3.91
C LEU A 308 8.04 -52.38 3.96
N VAL A 309 8.85 -52.71 4.97
CA VAL A 309 8.77 -53.91 5.84
C VAL A 309 9.36 -53.49 7.18
#